data_AF-A0A534PB09-F1
#
_entry.id   AF-A0A534PB09-F1
#
_cell.length_a   1.000
_cell.length_b   1.000
_cell.length_c   1.000
_cell.angle_alpha   90.00
_cell.angle_beta   90.00
_cell.angle_gamma   90.00
#
_symmetry.space_group_name_H-M   'P 1'
#
loop_
_entity.id
_entity.type
_entity.pdbx_description
1 polymer ?
#
loop_
_entity_poly.entity_id
_entity_poly.type
_entity_poly.pdbx_seq_one_letter_code
_entity_poly.pdbx_strand_id
1 'polypeptide(L)'
;MDAKTVTAKVGNQTITVETGALAKQADGSVVLRAADSVVLVTAVSAKEKKEGLDFFPLTVDYQERLSAAGRIPGSFFRREGRLTERETLISRLIDRSCRPLFPEGYQHDTQIIATVFSADNQYDTDVLALTGASYALAVSDIPFPFAFAGVRVGRVGGKLIANPSEEERLLGDLDVIMAASRDSIFMVEGGAREIDENTMIEALLFGQRAIEELLDGQERLRKEVGKPKRSFEKTPLAEGVAQRVRDAVAQRVGEAYRLDVKHERYGRLSEIKKEVVAQLCAEGAPYAGKEKDVKTALEDLKYDHMRRMITHEGRRIA
;
A
#
# COMPACT_ATOMS: atom_id res chain seq x y z
N MET A 1 -13.87 -16.52 -20.38
CA MET A 1 -14.15 -16.91 -19.00
C MET A 1 -15.49 -16.32 -18.63
N ASP A 2 -16.36 -17.15 -18.06
CA ASP A 2 -17.59 -16.69 -17.45
C ASP A 2 -17.28 -15.88 -16.20
N ALA A 3 -18.15 -14.93 -15.87
CA ALA A 3 -17.99 -14.12 -14.68
C ALA A 3 -18.02 -14.99 -13.43
N LYS A 4 -17.11 -14.74 -12.49
CA LYS A 4 -17.08 -15.38 -11.17
C LYS A 4 -17.35 -14.35 -10.11
N THR A 5 -18.20 -14.71 -9.15
CA THR A 5 -18.68 -13.80 -8.11
C THR A 5 -18.54 -14.47 -6.76
N VAL A 6 -18.02 -13.71 -5.80
CA VAL A 6 -18.10 -14.07 -4.39
C VAL A 6 -18.86 -12.99 -3.64
N THR A 7 -19.49 -13.40 -2.54
CA THR A 7 -20.26 -12.53 -1.67
C THR A 7 -19.73 -12.68 -0.26
N ALA A 8 -19.64 -11.57 0.47
CA ALA A 8 -19.23 -11.50 1.85
C ALA A 8 -20.13 -10.53 2.61
N LYS A 9 -20.45 -10.85 3.86
CA LYS A 9 -21.15 -9.94 4.76
C LYS A 9 -20.14 -9.17 5.61
N VAL A 10 -20.28 -7.85 5.65
CA VAL A 10 -19.48 -6.96 6.51
C VAL A 10 -20.42 -6.00 7.21
N GLY A 11 -20.60 -6.18 8.52
CA GLY A 11 -21.61 -5.45 9.28
C GLY A 11 -23.02 -5.68 8.72
N ASN A 12 -23.70 -4.60 8.35
CA ASN A 12 -25.03 -4.63 7.75
C ASN A 12 -25.01 -4.72 6.22
N GLN A 13 -23.82 -4.70 5.60
CA GLN A 13 -23.68 -4.70 4.15
C GLN A 13 -23.36 -6.10 3.62
N THR A 14 -23.92 -6.37 2.44
CA THR A 14 -23.52 -7.50 1.60
C THR A 14 -22.66 -6.96 0.46
N ILE A 15 -21.39 -7.32 0.45
CA ILE A 15 -20.43 -6.91 -0.58
C ILE A 15 -20.28 -8.08 -1.55
N THR A 16 -20.54 -7.82 -2.83
CA THR A 16 -20.29 -8.76 -3.92
C THR A 16 -19.05 -8.32 -4.68
N VAL A 17 -18.20 -9.28 -5.05
CA VAL A 17 -17.00 -9.04 -5.86
C VAL A 17 -17.05 -9.98 -7.06
N GLU A 18 -17.09 -9.39 -8.24
CA GLU A 18 -17.18 -10.08 -9.52
C GLU A 18 -15.89 -9.86 -10.34
N THR A 19 -15.42 -10.89 -11.04
CA THR A 19 -14.31 -10.78 -12.00
C THR A 19 -14.59 -11.56 -13.28
N GLY A 20 -13.87 -11.25 -14.35
CA GLY A 20 -13.96 -11.92 -15.64
C GLY A 20 -14.97 -11.33 -16.64
N ALA A 21 -15.87 -10.43 -16.21
CA ALA A 21 -16.81 -9.75 -17.10
C ALA A 21 -16.18 -8.53 -17.81
N LEU A 22 -15.57 -7.62 -17.03
CA LEU A 22 -15.09 -6.32 -17.50
C LEU A 22 -13.56 -6.20 -17.45
N ALA A 23 -13.02 -5.32 -18.30
CA ALA A 23 -11.60 -4.95 -18.37
C ALA A 23 -10.64 -6.16 -18.51
N LYS A 24 -11.01 -7.16 -19.33
CA LYS A 24 -10.29 -8.43 -19.51
C LYS A 24 -8.82 -8.31 -19.97
N GLN A 25 -8.43 -7.16 -20.50
CA GLN A 25 -7.06 -6.87 -20.92
C GLN A 25 -6.16 -6.38 -19.78
N ALA A 26 -6.71 -5.99 -18.63
CA ALA A 26 -5.92 -5.66 -17.46
C ALA A 26 -5.21 -6.92 -16.91
N ASP A 27 -4.13 -6.72 -16.15
CA ASP A 27 -3.49 -7.85 -15.47
C ASP A 27 -4.46 -8.44 -14.43
N GLY A 28 -5.19 -7.60 -13.70
CA GLY A 28 -6.35 -8.00 -12.89
C GLY A 28 -7.46 -6.95 -12.90
N SER A 29 -8.70 -7.39 -12.79
CA SER A 29 -9.87 -6.51 -12.70
C SER A 29 -10.97 -7.14 -11.85
N VAL A 30 -11.64 -6.34 -11.04
CA VAL A 30 -12.81 -6.73 -10.26
C VAL A 30 -13.87 -5.62 -10.22
N VAL A 31 -15.14 -6.02 -10.15
CA VAL A 31 -16.27 -5.11 -9.93
C VAL A 31 -16.83 -5.41 -8.55
N LEU A 32 -16.85 -4.43 -7.67
CA LEU A 32 -17.46 -4.52 -6.36
C LEU A 32 -18.83 -3.88 -6.38
N ARG A 33 -19.80 -4.51 -5.72
CA ARG A 33 -21.12 -3.93 -5.48
C ARG A 33 -21.53 -4.10 -4.03
N ALA A 34 -22.04 -3.04 -3.43
CA ALA A 34 -22.66 -3.04 -2.12
C ALA A 34 -23.73 -1.94 -2.08
N ALA A 35 -24.93 -2.26 -1.59
CA ALA A 35 -26.12 -1.42 -1.81
C ALA A 35 -26.22 -1.03 -3.30
N ASP A 36 -26.41 0.26 -3.61
CA ASP A 36 -26.46 0.77 -4.98
C ASP A 36 -25.08 1.21 -5.53
N SER A 37 -24.01 1.06 -4.75
CA SER A 37 -22.65 1.40 -5.16
C SER A 37 -22.03 0.34 -6.07
N VAL A 38 -21.38 0.77 -7.14
CA VAL A 38 -20.64 -0.09 -8.08
C VAL A 38 -19.27 0.53 -8.37
N VAL A 39 -18.20 -0.21 -8.04
CA VAL A 39 -16.81 0.23 -8.23
C VAL A 39 -16.05 -0.78 -9.07
N LEU A 40 -15.51 -0.36 -10.22
CA LEU A 40 -14.56 -1.15 -11.00
C LEU A 40 -13.14 -0.83 -10.54
N VAL A 41 -12.38 -1.85 -10.17
CA VAL A 41 -10.96 -1.71 -9.85
C VAL A 41 -10.12 -2.53 -10.80
N THR A 42 -9.12 -1.91 -11.42
CA THR A 42 -8.17 -2.56 -12.32
C THR A 42 -6.75 -2.40 -11.80
N ALA A 43 -5.93 -3.42 -12.00
CA ALA A 43 -4.50 -3.41 -11.71
C ALA A 43 -3.73 -3.80 -12.97
N VAL A 44 -2.72 -3.00 -13.32
CA VAL A 44 -1.84 -3.23 -14.47
C VAL A 44 -0.42 -2.94 -14.05
N SER A 45 0.51 -3.83 -14.37
CA SER A 45 1.94 -3.63 -14.14
C SER A 45 2.72 -3.96 -15.40
N ALA A 46 3.62 -3.06 -15.80
CA ALA A 46 4.56 -3.28 -16.89
C ALA A 46 5.29 -4.62 -16.72
N LYS A 47 5.47 -5.36 -17.83
CA LYS A 47 6.21 -6.63 -17.82
C LYS A 47 7.71 -6.39 -17.67
N GLU A 48 8.20 -5.33 -18.31
CA GLU A 48 9.59 -4.90 -18.20
C GLU A 48 9.81 -3.89 -17.07
N LYS A 49 10.99 -3.97 -16.48
CA LYS A 49 11.46 -2.99 -15.50
C LYS A 49 11.71 -1.66 -16.20
N LYS A 50 11.37 -0.55 -15.54
CA LYS A 50 11.68 0.77 -16.05
C LYS A 50 13.15 1.11 -15.76
N GLU A 51 13.94 1.22 -16.82
CA GLU A 51 15.36 1.56 -16.72
C GLU A 51 15.56 2.94 -16.09
N GLY A 52 16.65 3.10 -15.34
CA GLY A 52 16.99 4.36 -14.69
C GLY A 52 16.19 4.72 -13.44
N LEU A 53 15.14 3.95 -13.09
CA LEU A 53 14.45 4.15 -11.81
C LEU A 53 15.18 3.46 -10.65
N ASP A 54 15.24 4.15 -9.51
CA ASP A 54 15.76 3.68 -8.23
C ASP A 54 14.65 3.49 -7.17
N PHE A 55 13.39 3.72 -7.53
CA PHE A 55 12.22 3.56 -6.66
C PHE A 55 11.12 2.71 -7.31
N PHE A 56 10.08 2.37 -6.54
CA PHE A 56 8.89 1.66 -7.02
C PHE A 56 7.83 2.64 -7.58
N PRO A 57 7.62 2.71 -8.91
CA PRO A 57 6.60 3.56 -9.54
C PRO A 57 5.20 2.93 -9.42
N LEU A 58 4.56 3.12 -8.26
CA LEU A 58 3.14 2.84 -8.06
C LEU A 58 2.35 4.14 -8.18
N THR A 59 1.33 4.12 -9.04
CA THR A 59 0.31 5.18 -9.17
C THR A 59 -1.04 4.59 -8.84
N VAL A 60 -1.82 5.30 -8.02
CA VAL A 60 -3.17 4.89 -7.65
C VAL A 60 -4.13 6.04 -7.89
N ASP A 61 -5.16 5.78 -8.69
CA ASP A 61 -6.20 6.75 -9.00
C ASP A 61 -7.56 6.21 -8.59
N TYR A 62 -8.24 6.92 -7.71
CA TYR A 62 -9.65 6.74 -7.42
C TYR A 62 -10.44 7.88 -8.07
N GLN A 63 -11.46 7.54 -8.85
CA GLN A 63 -12.26 8.49 -9.62
C GLN A 63 -13.75 8.24 -9.43
N GLU A 64 -14.47 9.29 -9.04
CA GLU A 64 -15.93 9.31 -8.95
C GLU A 64 -16.51 9.91 -10.23
N ARG A 65 -17.21 9.08 -11.03
CA ARG A 65 -17.94 9.60 -12.18
C ARG A 65 -19.15 10.38 -11.68
N LEU A 66 -19.37 11.59 -12.19
CA LEU A 66 -20.56 12.36 -11.79
C LEU A 66 -21.85 11.68 -12.24
N SER A 67 -21.77 10.88 -13.31
CA SER A 67 -22.85 9.99 -13.74
C SER A 67 -23.21 8.93 -12.70
N ALA A 68 -22.31 8.57 -11.78
CA ALA A 68 -22.58 7.61 -10.72
C ALA A 68 -23.68 8.09 -9.75
N ALA A 69 -23.84 9.41 -9.63
CA ALA A 69 -24.92 10.05 -8.88
C ALA A 69 -26.02 10.64 -9.80
N GLY A 70 -26.04 10.27 -11.09
CA GLY A 70 -26.99 10.81 -12.07
C GLY A 70 -26.81 12.30 -12.38
N ARG A 71 -25.61 12.86 -12.16
CA ARG A 71 -25.32 14.29 -12.35
C ARG A 71 -24.46 14.55 -13.58
N ILE A 72 -24.73 15.66 -14.28
CA ILE A 72 -23.89 16.15 -15.38
C ILE A 72 -22.84 17.10 -14.81
N PRO A 73 -21.55 16.99 -15.20
CA PRO A 73 -20.52 17.91 -14.74
C PRO A 73 -20.87 19.38 -15.01
N GLY A 74 -20.80 20.20 -13.96
CA GLY A 74 -21.04 21.65 -14.02
C GLY A 74 -19.86 22.46 -14.58
N SER A 75 -18.75 21.80 -14.94
CA SER A 75 -17.59 22.44 -15.55
C SER A 75 -17.90 22.99 -16.95
N PHE A 76 -17.15 24.00 -17.41
CA PHE A 76 -17.33 24.59 -18.74
C PHE A 76 -17.30 23.53 -19.86
N PHE A 77 -16.40 22.55 -19.74
CA PHE A 77 -16.24 21.45 -20.70
C PHE A 77 -17.26 20.31 -20.52
N ARG A 78 -18.09 20.35 -19.46
CA ARG A 78 -19.02 19.28 -19.06
C ARG A 78 -18.39 17.89 -19.00
N ARG A 79 -17.16 17.83 -18.49
CA ARG A 79 -16.39 16.61 -18.28
C ARG A 79 -15.79 16.60 -16.88
N GLU A 80 -15.57 15.40 -16.33
CA GLU A 80 -14.70 15.25 -15.17
C GLU A 80 -13.28 15.73 -15.51
N GLY A 81 -12.66 16.41 -14.56
CA GLY A 81 -11.36 17.05 -14.72
C GLY A 81 -10.26 16.31 -13.98
N ARG A 82 -9.41 17.07 -13.29
CA ARG A 82 -8.43 16.53 -12.36
C ARG A 82 -9.13 15.93 -11.14
N LEU A 83 -8.45 15.02 -10.45
CA LEU A 83 -8.90 14.48 -9.16
C LEU A 83 -9.17 15.62 -8.18
N THR A 84 -10.30 15.53 -7.49
CA THR A 84 -10.66 16.35 -6.34
C THR A 84 -9.79 16.00 -5.13
N GLU A 85 -9.88 16.81 -4.07
CA GLU A 85 -9.20 16.53 -2.81
C GLU A 85 -9.65 15.20 -2.21
N ARG A 86 -10.97 14.95 -2.18
CA ARG A 86 -11.56 13.69 -1.70
C ARG A 86 -11.05 12.49 -2.50
N GLU A 87 -11.07 12.58 -3.83
CA GLU A 87 -10.56 11.51 -4.69
C GLU A 87 -9.06 11.26 -4.44
N THR A 88 -8.28 12.32 -4.27
CA THR A 88 -6.85 12.23 -3.94
C THR A 88 -6.60 11.58 -2.58
N LEU A 89 -7.42 11.88 -1.55
CA LEU A 89 -7.31 11.26 -0.23
C LEU A 89 -7.60 9.75 -0.30
N ILE A 90 -8.62 9.34 -1.06
CA ILE A 90 -8.96 7.93 -1.24
C ILE A 90 -7.88 7.23 -2.08
N SER A 91 -7.35 7.86 -3.13
CA SER A 91 -6.17 7.35 -3.85
C SER A 91 -5.01 7.07 -2.90
N ARG A 92 -4.70 8.00 -1.98
CA ARG A 92 -3.64 7.85 -0.98
C ARG A 92 -3.93 6.75 0.04
N LEU A 93 -5.19 6.56 0.44
CA LEU A 93 -5.63 5.48 1.32
C LEU A 93 -5.30 4.11 0.70
N ILE A 94 -5.62 3.94 -0.58
CA ILE A 94 -5.34 2.72 -1.33
C ILE A 94 -3.82 2.55 -1.54
N ASP A 95 -3.11 3.61 -1.95
CA ASP A 95 -1.66 3.59 -2.16
C ASP A 95 -0.90 3.17 -0.89
N ARG A 96 -1.21 3.79 0.26
CA ARG A 96 -0.58 3.47 1.56
C ARG A 96 -0.81 2.02 1.98
N SER A 97 -1.96 1.45 1.62
CA SER A 97 -2.31 0.07 1.95
C SER A 97 -1.59 -0.95 1.07
N CYS A 98 -1.38 -0.63 -0.22
CA CYS A 98 -0.75 -1.54 -1.18
C CYS A 98 0.78 -1.42 -1.22
N ARG A 99 1.33 -0.20 -1.16
CA ARG A 99 2.75 0.10 -1.42
C ARG A 99 3.75 -0.75 -0.61
N PRO A 100 3.62 -0.91 0.72
CA PRO A 100 4.59 -1.68 1.50
C PRO A 100 4.51 -3.19 1.27
N LEU A 101 3.45 -3.67 0.61
CA LEU A 101 3.17 -5.08 0.38
C LEU A 101 3.76 -5.60 -0.94
N PHE A 102 4.33 -4.73 -1.77
CA PHE A 102 5.08 -5.16 -2.94
C PHE A 102 6.48 -5.66 -2.56
N PRO A 103 7.03 -6.63 -3.31
CA PRO A 103 8.39 -7.10 -3.11
C PRO A 103 9.42 -5.97 -3.15
N GLU A 104 10.43 -6.06 -2.30
CA GLU A 104 11.51 -5.07 -2.28
C GLU A 104 12.26 -5.03 -3.61
N GLY A 105 12.48 -3.83 -4.15
CA GLY A 105 13.12 -3.65 -5.46
C GLY A 105 12.20 -3.89 -6.65
N TYR A 106 10.89 -4.01 -6.45
CA TYR A 106 9.92 -4.08 -7.54
C TYR A 106 9.85 -2.74 -8.29
N GLN A 107 10.44 -2.68 -9.49
CA GLN A 107 10.64 -1.44 -10.27
C GLN A 107 9.88 -1.46 -11.60
N HIS A 108 8.68 -2.04 -11.58
CA HIS A 108 7.77 -2.11 -12.71
C HIS A 108 6.68 -1.04 -12.55
N ASP A 109 6.46 -0.24 -13.61
CA ASP A 109 5.41 0.78 -13.63
C ASP A 109 4.05 0.13 -13.37
N THR A 110 3.45 0.43 -12.22
CA THR A 110 2.26 -0.23 -11.71
C THR A 110 1.17 0.79 -11.47
N GLN A 111 -0.02 0.52 -12.00
CA GLN A 111 -1.20 1.35 -11.86
C GLN A 111 -2.34 0.55 -11.24
N ILE A 112 -3.00 1.17 -10.27
CA ILE A 112 -4.27 0.69 -9.71
C ILE A 112 -5.29 1.80 -9.93
N ILE A 113 -6.35 1.51 -10.67
CA ILE A 113 -7.40 2.50 -10.97
C ILE A 113 -8.72 1.99 -10.42
N ALA A 114 -9.32 2.74 -9.52
CA ALA A 114 -10.65 2.52 -9.00
C ALA A 114 -11.61 3.56 -9.59
N THR A 115 -12.61 3.11 -10.34
CA THR A 115 -13.63 3.97 -10.95
C THR A 115 -15.00 3.65 -10.38
N VAL A 116 -15.66 4.65 -9.80
CA VAL A 116 -17.03 4.54 -9.28
C VAL A 116 -18.01 4.78 -10.43
N PHE A 117 -18.83 3.77 -10.74
CA PHE A 117 -19.84 3.82 -11.79
C PHE A 117 -21.25 4.09 -11.26
N SER A 118 -21.52 3.73 -10.01
CA SER A 118 -22.75 4.01 -9.29
C SER A 118 -22.38 4.28 -7.83
N ALA A 119 -23.03 5.24 -7.21
CA ALA A 119 -22.78 5.62 -5.82
C ALA A 119 -24.08 5.61 -5.03
N ASP A 120 -24.09 4.84 -3.95
CA ASP A 120 -25.12 4.88 -2.93
C ASP A 120 -25.00 6.17 -2.09
N ASN A 121 -26.12 6.65 -1.55
CA ASN A 121 -26.15 7.89 -0.75
C ASN A 121 -25.96 7.68 0.74
N GLN A 122 -25.94 6.43 1.23
CA GLN A 122 -25.75 6.11 2.64
C GLN A 122 -24.37 5.53 2.94
N TYR A 123 -23.74 4.90 1.96
CA TYR A 123 -22.47 4.19 2.15
C TYR A 123 -21.38 4.67 1.20
N ASP A 124 -20.25 5.04 1.80
CA ASP A 124 -19.06 5.49 1.07
C ASP A 124 -18.42 4.34 0.24
N THR A 125 -17.84 4.69 -0.90
CA THR A 125 -17.21 3.76 -1.86
C THR A 125 -15.72 3.54 -1.62
N ASP A 126 -15.12 4.27 -0.69
CA ASP A 126 -13.70 4.17 -0.33
C ASP A 126 -13.26 2.76 0.11
N VAL A 127 -14.03 2.11 0.99
CA VAL A 127 -13.77 0.75 1.47
C VAL A 127 -13.92 -0.28 0.36
N LEU A 128 -14.86 -0.06 -0.57
CA LEU A 128 -15.03 -0.91 -1.76
C LEU A 128 -13.82 -0.77 -2.68
N ALA A 129 -13.37 0.46 -2.96
CA ALA A 129 -12.19 0.70 -3.78
C ALA A 129 -10.92 0.09 -3.17
N LEU A 130 -10.74 0.26 -1.86
CA LEU A 130 -9.62 -0.32 -1.10
C LEU A 130 -9.62 -1.85 -1.16
N THR A 131 -10.76 -2.47 -0.89
CA THR A 131 -10.92 -3.93 -1.00
C THR A 131 -10.70 -4.40 -2.43
N GLY A 132 -11.23 -3.66 -3.41
CA GLY A 132 -11.08 -3.98 -4.82
C GLY A 132 -9.65 -3.93 -5.33
N ALA A 133 -8.82 -3.02 -4.82
CA ALA A 133 -7.40 -2.96 -5.16
C ALA A 133 -6.70 -4.26 -4.79
N SER A 134 -6.96 -4.77 -3.57
CA SER A 134 -6.44 -6.04 -3.11
C SER A 134 -6.91 -7.21 -3.97
N TYR A 135 -8.21 -7.27 -4.29
CA TYR A 135 -8.78 -8.35 -5.12
C TYR A 135 -8.25 -8.32 -6.56
N ALA A 136 -8.12 -7.13 -7.17
CA ALA A 136 -7.56 -6.96 -8.51
C ALA A 136 -6.10 -7.46 -8.54
N LEU A 137 -5.30 -7.10 -7.54
CA LEU A 137 -3.93 -7.62 -7.40
C LEU A 137 -3.91 -9.14 -7.16
N ALA A 138 -4.83 -9.67 -6.35
CA ALA A 138 -4.94 -11.08 -6.05
C ALA A 138 -5.22 -11.93 -7.30
N VAL A 139 -6.16 -11.51 -8.17
CA VAL A 139 -6.48 -12.24 -9.40
C VAL A 139 -5.51 -11.99 -10.56
N SER A 140 -4.65 -10.97 -10.44
CA SER A 140 -3.62 -10.66 -11.44
C SER A 140 -2.42 -11.61 -11.38
N ASP A 141 -1.55 -11.51 -12.39
CA ASP A 141 -0.23 -12.15 -12.41
C ASP A 141 0.87 -11.27 -11.74
N ILE A 142 0.53 -10.11 -11.17
CA ILE A 142 1.48 -9.20 -10.49
C ILE A 142 2.00 -9.87 -9.21
N PRO A 143 3.31 -9.82 -8.89
CA PRO A 143 3.90 -10.53 -7.75
C PRO A 143 3.53 -9.85 -6.43
N PHE A 144 2.28 -10.04 -6.00
CA PHE A 144 1.72 -9.50 -4.78
C PHE A 144 1.29 -10.68 -3.89
N PRO A 145 2.06 -10.99 -2.82
CA PRO A 145 1.85 -12.21 -2.04
C PRO A 145 0.81 -12.05 -0.91
N PHE A 146 0.26 -10.86 -0.72
CA PHE A 146 -0.61 -10.55 0.41
C PHE A 146 -2.09 -10.56 0.02
N ALA A 147 -2.92 -10.90 1.01
CA ALA A 147 -4.37 -10.79 0.97
C ALA A 147 -4.80 -9.81 2.06
N PHE A 148 -5.60 -8.81 1.69
CA PHE A 148 -6.10 -7.80 2.63
C PHE A 148 -7.47 -7.28 2.19
N ALA A 149 -8.24 -6.70 3.10
CA ALA A 149 -9.47 -6.00 2.79
C ALA A 149 -9.57 -4.70 3.57
N GLY A 150 -10.41 -3.78 3.08
CA GLY A 150 -10.74 -2.54 3.76
C GLY A 150 -11.97 -2.70 4.66
N VAL A 151 -12.02 -1.94 5.74
CA VAL A 151 -13.22 -1.77 6.58
C VAL A 151 -13.22 -0.40 7.21
N ARG A 152 -14.41 0.19 7.35
CA ARG A 152 -14.63 1.36 8.19
C ARG A 152 -15.27 0.91 9.50
N VAL A 153 -14.71 1.29 10.63
CA VAL A 153 -15.25 1.03 11.95
C VAL A 153 -15.80 2.33 12.50
N GLY A 154 -17.08 2.30 12.87
CA GLY A 154 -17.73 3.36 13.61
C GLY A 154 -18.05 2.94 15.05
N ARG A 155 -18.33 3.90 15.93
CA ARG A 155 -18.91 3.62 17.25
C ARG A 155 -20.10 4.55 17.51
N VAL A 156 -21.29 3.98 17.69
CA VAL A 156 -22.54 4.71 17.95
C VAL A 156 -23.13 4.26 19.27
N GLY A 157 -23.34 5.19 20.21
CA GLY A 157 -23.86 4.86 21.54
C GLY A 157 -23.02 3.80 22.27
N GLY A 158 -21.68 3.84 22.10
CA GLY A 158 -20.74 2.88 22.68
C GLY A 158 -20.64 1.53 21.96
N LYS A 159 -21.40 1.30 20.87
CA LYS A 159 -21.37 0.03 20.12
C LYS A 159 -20.58 0.18 18.83
N LEU A 160 -19.64 -0.75 18.59
CA LEU A 160 -18.86 -0.80 17.37
C LEU A 160 -19.70 -1.32 16.20
N ILE A 161 -19.57 -0.68 15.04
CA ILE A 161 -20.29 -0.98 13.80
C ILE A 161 -19.28 -1.07 12.66
N ALA A 162 -19.36 -2.14 11.87
CA ALA A 162 -18.56 -2.29 10.65
C ALA A 162 -19.31 -1.71 9.46
N ASN A 163 -18.60 -0.94 8.64
CA ASN A 163 -19.10 -0.14 7.53
C ASN A 163 -20.39 0.63 7.88
N PRO A 164 -20.32 1.54 8.88
CA PRO A 164 -21.48 2.35 9.27
C PRO A 164 -21.98 3.22 8.11
N SER A 165 -23.28 3.49 8.10
CA SER A 165 -23.88 4.46 7.18
C SER A 165 -23.42 5.89 7.50
N GLU A 166 -23.65 6.83 6.59
CA GLU A 166 -23.35 8.25 6.80
C GLU A 166 -24.07 8.79 8.05
N GLU A 167 -25.33 8.41 8.27
CA GLU A 167 -26.09 8.81 9.46
C GLU A 167 -25.47 8.24 10.76
N GLU A 168 -25.11 6.96 10.76
CA GLU A 168 -24.44 6.32 11.90
C GLU A 168 -23.09 7.00 12.19
N ARG A 169 -22.32 7.36 11.16
CA ARG A 169 -21.04 8.08 11.32
C ARG A 169 -21.21 9.46 11.94
N LEU A 170 -22.26 10.19 11.58
CA LEU A 170 -22.53 11.53 12.13
C LEU A 170 -22.90 11.48 13.62
N LEU A 171 -23.65 10.44 14.01
CA LEU A 171 -24.05 10.20 15.40
C LEU A 171 -22.93 9.59 16.26
N GLY A 172 -21.95 8.95 15.62
CA GLY A 172 -20.87 8.25 16.28
C GLY A 172 -19.76 9.14 16.87
N ASP A 173 -18.95 8.52 17.72
CA ASP A 173 -17.78 9.14 18.34
C ASP A 173 -16.44 8.52 17.89
N LEU A 174 -16.47 7.54 16.98
CA LEU A 174 -15.31 6.97 16.31
C LEU A 174 -15.64 6.73 14.83
N ASP A 175 -14.69 7.07 13.96
CA ASP A 175 -14.75 6.82 12.52
C ASP A 175 -13.34 6.54 11.97
N VAL A 176 -13.04 5.26 11.77
CA VAL A 176 -11.70 4.78 11.39
C VAL A 176 -11.80 3.84 10.20
N ILE A 177 -11.08 4.14 9.12
CA ILE A 177 -10.85 3.22 8.01
C ILE A 177 -9.54 2.49 8.25
N MET A 178 -9.54 1.18 7.98
CA MET A 178 -8.33 0.38 8.06
C MET A 178 -8.24 -0.61 6.91
N ALA A 179 -7.01 -0.96 6.55
CA ALA A 179 -6.67 -2.09 5.68
C ALA A 179 -5.98 -3.16 6.51
N ALA A 180 -6.49 -4.39 6.47
CA ALA A 180 -5.96 -5.48 7.28
C ALA A 180 -6.02 -6.84 6.57
N SER A 181 -5.12 -7.73 6.97
CA SER A 181 -5.17 -9.17 6.72
C SER A 181 -5.63 -9.90 7.98
N ARG A 182 -5.64 -11.24 7.93
CA ARG A 182 -5.90 -12.09 9.10
C ARG A 182 -4.89 -11.86 10.23
N ASP A 183 -3.64 -11.60 9.87
CA ASP A 183 -2.52 -11.60 10.81
C ASP A 183 -2.04 -10.20 11.19
N SER A 184 -2.37 -9.17 10.40
CA SER A 184 -1.82 -7.84 10.59
C SER A 184 -2.72 -6.72 10.08
N ILE A 185 -2.56 -5.55 10.69
CA ILE A 185 -3.16 -4.29 10.25
C ILE A 185 -2.08 -3.47 9.55
N PHE A 186 -2.32 -3.10 8.30
CA PHE A 186 -1.32 -2.42 7.45
C PHE A 186 -1.45 -0.91 7.48
N MET A 187 -2.68 -0.42 7.58
CA MET A 187 -2.99 1.00 7.47
C MET A 187 -4.22 1.31 8.31
N VAL A 188 -4.18 2.42 9.03
CA VAL A 188 -5.28 2.98 9.82
C VAL A 188 -5.32 4.47 9.52
N GLU A 189 -6.51 5.00 9.24
CA GLU A 189 -6.77 6.42 9.01
C GLU A 189 -8.14 6.77 9.60
N GLY A 190 -8.23 7.86 10.36
CA GLY A 190 -9.50 8.30 10.92
C GLY A 190 -9.32 9.05 12.24
N GLY A 191 -10.41 9.18 12.98
CA GLY A 191 -10.43 9.92 14.22
C GLY A 191 -11.55 9.49 15.16
N ALA A 192 -11.48 10.00 16.38
CA ALA A 192 -12.46 9.75 17.43
C ALA A 192 -12.61 10.98 18.34
N ARG A 193 -13.74 11.09 19.04
CA ARG A 193 -14.04 12.18 19.98
C ARG A 193 -13.62 11.77 21.39
N GLU A 194 -12.34 11.97 21.69
CA GLU A 194 -11.76 11.79 23.04
C GLU A 194 -12.07 10.43 23.68
N ILE A 195 -11.93 9.36 22.91
CA ILE A 195 -12.09 7.99 23.41
C ILE A 195 -10.79 7.50 24.08
N ASP A 196 -10.90 6.53 24.99
CA ASP A 196 -9.73 5.90 25.61
C ASP A 196 -8.99 4.94 24.64
N GLU A 197 -7.71 4.68 24.92
CA GLU A 197 -6.86 3.84 24.09
C GLU A 197 -7.35 2.40 23.97
N ASN A 198 -7.94 1.83 25.03
CA ASN A 198 -8.44 0.46 24.99
C ASN A 198 -9.60 0.33 24.03
N THR A 199 -10.54 1.31 24.02
CA THR A 199 -11.59 1.31 23.01
C THR A 199 -11.00 1.40 21.60
N MET A 200 -10.00 2.26 21.35
CA MET A 200 -9.39 2.33 20.02
C MET A 200 -8.80 0.97 19.59
N ILE A 201 -8.11 0.27 20.50
CA ILE A 201 -7.58 -1.07 20.22
C ILE A 201 -8.72 -2.07 19.93
N GLU A 202 -9.78 -2.06 20.73
CA GLU A 202 -10.95 -2.91 20.51
C GLU A 202 -11.61 -2.65 19.15
N ALA A 203 -11.71 -1.39 18.74
CA ALA A 203 -12.25 -0.98 17.44
C ALA A 203 -11.42 -1.55 16.27
N LEU A 204 -10.09 -1.47 16.37
CA LEU A 204 -9.18 -2.01 15.36
C LEU A 204 -9.29 -3.54 15.25
N LEU A 205 -9.31 -4.25 16.39
CA LEU A 205 -9.46 -5.70 16.41
C LEU A 205 -10.85 -6.15 15.93
N PHE A 206 -11.89 -5.37 16.22
CA PHE A 206 -13.23 -5.60 15.70
C PHE A 206 -13.25 -5.45 14.17
N GLY A 207 -12.65 -4.39 13.63
CA GLY A 207 -12.54 -4.19 12.18
C GLY A 207 -11.83 -5.35 11.48
N GLN A 208 -10.70 -5.80 12.03
CA GLN A 208 -9.96 -6.95 11.49
C GLN A 208 -10.81 -8.24 11.43
N ARG A 209 -11.61 -8.52 12.47
CA ARG A 209 -12.54 -9.68 12.46
C ARG A 209 -13.70 -9.50 11.49
N ALA A 210 -14.18 -8.28 11.31
CA ALA A 210 -15.34 -7.99 10.47
C ALA A 210 -15.10 -8.26 8.96
N ILE A 211 -13.84 -8.38 8.53
CA ILE A 211 -13.48 -8.60 7.12
C ILE A 211 -13.13 -10.06 6.78
N GLU A 212 -13.25 -11.00 7.71
CA GLU A 212 -12.84 -12.39 7.48
C GLU A 212 -13.52 -13.03 6.25
N GLU A 213 -14.82 -12.79 6.06
CA GLU A 213 -15.56 -13.31 4.90
C GLU A 213 -15.05 -12.73 3.57
N LEU A 214 -14.58 -11.48 3.56
CA LEU A 214 -13.93 -10.88 2.37
C LEU A 214 -12.61 -11.60 2.09
N LEU A 215 -11.79 -11.84 3.10
CA LEU A 215 -10.52 -12.55 2.91
C LEU A 215 -10.74 -13.98 2.37
N ASP A 216 -11.77 -14.68 2.86
CA ASP A 216 -12.18 -15.98 2.32
C ASP A 216 -12.72 -15.90 0.89
N GLY A 217 -13.51 -14.87 0.58
CA GLY A 217 -13.96 -14.58 -0.78
C GLY A 217 -12.79 -14.35 -1.74
N GLN A 218 -11.81 -13.56 -1.32
CA GLN A 218 -10.62 -13.25 -2.11
C GLN A 218 -9.80 -14.51 -2.41
N GLU A 219 -9.55 -15.34 -1.40
CA GLU A 219 -8.77 -16.57 -1.57
C GLU A 219 -9.51 -17.57 -2.46
N ARG A 220 -10.84 -17.67 -2.37
CA ARG A 220 -11.65 -18.48 -3.28
C ARG A 220 -11.53 -17.99 -4.73
N LEU A 221 -11.71 -16.70 -4.99
CA LEU A 221 -11.55 -16.14 -6.34
C LEU A 221 -10.13 -16.34 -6.86
N ARG A 222 -9.11 -16.11 -6.04
CA ARG A 222 -7.71 -16.30 -6.42
C ARG A 222 -7.43 -17.74 -6.83
N LYS A 223 -7.96 -18.73 -6.10
CA LYS A 223 -7.81 -20.16 -6.47
C LYS A 223 -8.56 -20.52 -7.75
N GLU A 224 -9.74 -19.96 -7.95
CA GLU A 224 -10.61 -20.34 -9.07
C GLU A 224 -10.19 -19.69 -10.40
N VAL A 225 -9.79 -18.42 -10.38
CA VAL A 225 -9.52 -17.64 -11.60
C VAL A 225 -8.25 -16.80 -11.55
N GLY A 226 -7.50 -16.84 -10.45
CA GLY A 226 -6.26 -16.08 -10.33
C GLY A 226 -5.21 -16.55 -11.32
N LYS A 227 -4.55 -15.60 -11.97
CA LYS A 227 -3.43 -15.89 -12.87
C LYS A 227 -2.22 -16.36 -12.05
N PRO A 228 -1.39 -17.29 -12.58
CA PRO A 228 -0.10 -17.61 -11.98
C PRO A 228 0.72 -16.33 -11.81
N LYS A 229 1.31 -16.13 -10.62
CA LYS A 229 2.14 -14.95 -10.34
C LYS A 229 3.38 -14.99 -11.24
N ARG A 230 3.68 -13.88 -11.92
CA ARG A 230 4.93 -13.72 -12.67
C ARG A 230 6.11 -13.79 -11.71
N SER A 231 7.22 -14.37 -12.13
CA SER A 231 8.43 -14.41 -11.30
C SER A 231 8.99 -13.01 -11.13
N PHE A 232 9.46 -12.73 -9.93
CA PHE A 232 10.23 -11.53 -9.63
C PHE A 232 11.38 -11.93 -8.72
N GLU A 233 12.60 -11.67 -9.17
CA GLU A 233 13.80 -11.87 -8.37
C GLU A 233 14.48 -10.51 -8.21
N LYS A 234 14.69 -10.11 -6.95
CA LYS A 234 15.48 -8.92 -6.62
C LYS A 234 16.91 -9.17 -7.13
N THR A 235 17.44 -8.24 -7.92
CA THR A 235 18.83 -8.30 -8.37
C THR A 235 19.74 -8.35 -7.14
N PRO A 236 20.53 -9.42 -6.93
CA PRO A 236 21.42 -9.50 -5.80
C PRO A 236 22.55 -8.48 -5.95
N LEU A 237 23.06 -8.01 -4.82
CA LEU A 237 24.29 -7.21 -4.81
C LEU A 237 25.48 -8.06 -5.26
N ALA A 238 26.51 -7.43 -5.80
CA ALA A 238 27.78 -8.10 -6.10
C ALA A 238 28.30 -8.91 -4.89
N GLU A 239 28.89 -10.08 -5.18
CA GLU A 239 29.33 -11.02 -4.16
C GLU A 239 30.32 -10.37 -3.17
N GLY A 240 30.06 -10.56 -1.87
CA GLY A 240 30.90 -10.02 -0.79
C GLY A 240 30.84 -8.50 -0.58
N VAL A 241 30.15 -7.72 -1.44
CA VAL A 241 30.19 -6.25 -1.39
C VAL A 241 29.66 -5.71 -0.07
N ALA A 242 28.58 -6.30 0.45
CA ALA A 242 27.98 -5.90 1.72
C ALA A 242 28.96 -6.07 2.89
N GLN A 243 29.69 -7.18 2.93
CA GLN A 243 30.68 -7.43 3.96
C GLN A 243 31.89 -6.49 3.79
N ARG A 244 32.36 -6.28 2.56
CA ARG A 244 33.49 -5.38 2.29
C ARG A 244 33.18 -3.94 2.70
N VAL A 245 31.97 -3.45 2.40
CA VAL A 245 31.51 -2.11 2.82
C VAL A 245 31.44 -2.05 4.35
N ARG A 246 30.86 -3.05 5.01
CA ARG A 246 30.81 -3.12 6.47
C ARG A 246 32.20 -3.03 7.09
N ASP A 247 33.15 -3.84 6.63
CA ASP A 247 34.52 -3.85 7.15
C ASP A 247 35.23 -2.51 6.94
N ALA A 248 34.94 -1.82 5.83
CA ALA A 248 35.58 -0.55 5.50
C ALA A 248 35.06 0.62 6.35
N VAL A 249 33.75 0.67 6.67
CA VAL A 249 33.15 1.90 7.21
C VAL A 249 32.23 1.74 8.43
N ALA A 250 31.96 0.53 8.94
CA ALA A 250 30.99 0.33 10.02
C ALA A 250 31.27 1.19 11.26
N GLN A 251 32.53 1.26 11.70
CA GLN A 251 32.92 2.10 12.85
C GLN A 251 32.62 3.58 12.59
N ARG A 252 33.02 4.09 11.43
CA ARG A 252 32.85 5.50 11.04
C ARG A 252 31.39 5.88 10.88
N VAL A 253 30.57 4.95 10.35
CA VAL A 253 29.11 5.12 10.29
C VAL A 253 28.54 5.23 11.70
N GLY A 254 28.99 4.39 12.64
CA GLY A 254 28.56 4.48 14.04
C GLY A 254 28.98 5.77 14.72
N GLU A 255 30.20 6.26 14.49
CA GLU A 255 30.66 7.57 14.96
C GLU A 255 29.80 8.70 14.38
N ALA A 256 29.45 8.64 13.10
CA ALA A 256 28.59 9.64 12.46
C ALA A 256 27.18 9.67 13.07
N TYR A 257 26.60 8.51 13.42
CA TYR A 257 25.29 8.45 14.07
C TYR A 257 25.26 8.96 15.52
N ARG A 258 26.42 9.17 16.14
CA ARG A 258 26.55 9.82 17.45
C ARG A 258 26.58 11.34 17.38
N LEU A 259 26.66 11.93 16.19
CA LEU A 259 26.56 13.37 15.99
C LEU A 259 25.10 13.79 16.10
N ASP A 260 24.79 14.74 16.97
CA ASP A 260 23.42 15.22 17.20
C ASP A 260 22.97 16.16 16.07
N VAL A 261 23.87 17.04 15.61
CA VAL A 261 23.57 18.02 14.56
C VAL A 261 23.34 17.33 13.22
N LYS A 262 22.11 17.43 12.69
CA LYS A 262 21.68 16.81 11.42
C LYS A 262 22.62 17.11 10.25
N HIS A 263 23.04 18.37 10.11
CA HIS A 263 23.90 18.79 9.00
C HIS A 263 25.30 18.18 9.09
N GLU A 264 25.90 18.14 10.28
CA GLU A 264 27.21 17.52 10.50
C GLU A 264 27.15 16.01 10.27
N ARG A 265 26.12 15.35 10.81
CA ARG A 265 25.86 13.92 10.59
C ARG A 265 25.73 13.59 9.10
N TYR A 266 24.94 14.37 8.36
CA TYR A 266 24.71 14.15 6.94
C TYR A 266 25.96 14.45 6.10
N GLY A 267 26.70 15.50 6.47
CA GLY A 267 28.01 15.80 5.88
C GLY A 267 28.97 14.61 6.04
N ARG A 268 29.12 14.11 7.27
CA ARG A 268 30.00 12.98 7.57
C ARG A 268 29.59 11.70 6.86
N LEU A 269 28.31 11.37 6.83
CA LEU A 269 27.81 10.20 6.09
C LEU A 269 28.02 10.34 4.57
N SER A 270 27.91 11.56 4.03
CA SER A 270 28.18 11.84 2.62
C SER A 270 29.67 11.68 2.27
N GLU A 271 30.57 12.14 3.14
CA GLU A 271 32.01 11.92 3.01
C GLU A 271 32.35 10.43 3.01
N ILE A 272 31.85 9.68 4.00
CA ILE A 272 32.03 8.23 4.09
C ILE A 272 31.55 7.54 2.81
N LYS A 273 30.40 7.95 2.28
CA LYS A 273 29.85 7.43 1.02
C LYS A 273 30.76 7.71 -0.17
N LYS A 274 31.30 8.92 -0.29
CA LYS A 274 32.23 9.28 -1.38
C LYS A 274 33.52 8.47 -1.29
N GLU A 275 34.09 8.37 -0.09
CA GLU A 275 35.35 7.66 0.15
C GLU A 275 35.22 6.15 -0.11
N VAL A 276 34.17 5.49 0.39
CA VAL A 276 34.01 4.04 0.20
C VAL A 276 33.74 3.69 -1.26
N VAL A 277 32.99 4.53 -1.99
CA VAL A 277 32.79 4.35 -3.44
C VAL A 277 34.11 4.54 -4.18
N ALA A 278 34.88 5.59 -3.86
CA ALA A 278 36.19 5.79 -4.47
C ALA A 278 37.16 4.62 -4.17
N GLN A 279 37.14 4.09 -2.95
CA GLN A 279 38.00 3.00 -2.53
C GLN A 279 37.64 1.66 -3.21
N LEU A 280 36.35 1.35 -3.33
CA LEU A 280 35.89 0.03 -3.78
C LEU A 280 35.56 -0.05 -5.27
N CYS A 281 35.28 1.09 -5.92
CA CYS A 281 34.87 1.17 -7.32
C CYS A 281 35.89 1.84 -8.24
N ALA A 282 37.08 2.24 -7.75
CA ALA A 282 38.15 2.73 -8.60
C ALA A 282 38.58 1.70 -9.66
N GLU A 283 39.26 2.15 -10.71
CA GLU A 283 39.81 1.27 -11.74
C GLU A 283 40.76 0.24 -11.10
N GLY A 284 40.53 -1.05 -11.40
CA GLY A 284 41.28 -2.17 -10.80
C GLY A 284 40.82 -2.59 -9.39
N ALA A 285 39.83 -1.92 -8.79
CA ALA A 285 39.26 -2.31 -7.51
C ALA A 285 38.26 -3.48 -7.65
N PRO A 286 37.99 -4.24 -6.57
CA PRO A 286 37.12 -5.43 -6.61
C PRO A 286 35.69 -5.18 -7.11
N TYR A 287 35.20 -3.94 -7.02
CA TYR A 287 33.83 -3.56 -7.38
C TYR A 287 33.80 -2.39 -8.40
N ALA A 288 34.78 -2.33 -9.30
CA ALA A 288 34.79 -1.36 -10.39
C ALA A 288 33.50 -1.42 -11.23
N GLY A 289 32.85 -0.27 -11.47
CA GLY A 289 31.56 -0.18 -12.19
C GLY A 289 30.34 -0.73 -11.42
N LYS A 290 30.49 -1.01 -10.12
CA LYS A 290 29.43 -1.50 -9.22
C LYS A 290 29.07 -0.46 -8.14
N GLU A 291 29.09 0.82 -8.49
CA GLU A 291 28.84 1.92 -7.56
C GLU A 291 27.43 1.83 -6.96
N LYS A 292 26.46 1.33 -7.73
CA LYS A 292 25.09 1.11 -7.23
C LYS A 292 25.08 0.10 -6.09
N ASP A 293 25.80 -1.01 -6.24
CA ASP A 293 25.83 -2.08 -5.24
C ASP A 293 26.52 -1.63 -3.95
N VAL A 294 27.64 -0.92 -4.07
CA VAL A 294 28.35 -0.32 -2.92
C VAL A 294 27.48 0.70 -2.20
N LYS A 295 26.76 1.56 -2.95
CA LYS A 295 25.83 2.54 -2.36
C LYS A 295 24.68 1.85 -1.65
N THR A 296 24.05 0.84 -2.25
CA THR A 296 22.95 0.09 -1.62
C THR A 296 23.43 -0.61 -0.35
N ALA A 297 24.57 -1.31 -0.39
CA ALA A 297 25.17 -1.95 0.78
C ALA A 297 25.45 -0.96 1.93
N LEU A 298 25.85 0.27 1.62
CA LEU A 298 26.04 1.32 2.62
C LEU A 298 24.70 1.79 3.23
N GLU A 299 23.66 1.95 2.41
CA GLU A 299 22.32 2.30 2.90
C GLU A 299 21.74 1.19 3.79
N ASP A 300 21.94 -0.07 3.43
CA ASP A 300 21.55 -1.24 4.24
C ASP A 300 22.30 -1.27 5.57
N LEU A 301 23.62 -1.02 5.56
CA LEU A 301 24.44 -0.92 6.78
C LEU A 301 23.95 0.20 7.71
N LYS A 302 23.59 1.36 7.15
CA LYS A 302 23.03 2.49 7.89
C LYS A 302 21.69 2.14 8.53
N TYR A 303 20.82 1.47 7.78
CA TYR A 303 19.53 0.98 8.25
C TYR A 303 19.70 0.02 9.43
N ASP A 304 20.55 -1.00 9.27
CA ASP A 304 20.84 -2.00 10.31
C ASP A 304 21.45 -1.35 11.56
N HIS A 305 22.40 -0.44 11.38
CA HIS A 305 23.07 0.24 12.48
C HIS A 305 22.08 1.06 13.32
N MET A 306 21.25 1.86 12.67
CA MET A 306 20.25 2.70 13.35
C MET A 306 19.22 1.86 14.10
N ARG A 307 18.76 0.75 13.50
CA ARG A 307 17.87 -0.21 14.17
C ARG A 307 18.53 -0.80 15.41
N ARG A 308 19.77 -1.27 15.29
CA ARG A 308 20.52 -1.86 16.40
C ARG A 308 20.71 -0.90 17.56
N MET A 309 21.06 0.36 17.27
CA MET A 309 21.23 1.41 18.26
C MET A 309 19.94 1.61 19.09
N ILE A 310 18.78 1.58 18.44
CA ILE A 310 17.49 1.73 19.12
C ILE A 310 17.12 0.46 19.89
N THR A 311 17.21 -0.72 19.28
CA THR A 311 16.69 -1.97 19.86
C THR A 311 17.61 -2.61 20.90
N HIS A 312 18.92 -2.39 20.83
CA HIS A 312 19.90 -3.01 21.73
C HIS A 312 20.60 -2.03 22.66
N GLU A 313 20.81 -0.79 22.22
CA GLU A 313 21.53 0.21 23.02
C GLU A 313 20.58 1.20 23.71
N GLY A 314 19.28 1.17 23.38
CA GLY A 314 18.27 2.08 23.95
C GLY A 314 18.52 3.54 23.59
N ARG A 315 19.35 3.80 22.57
CA ARG A 315 19.77 5.14 22.17
C ARG A 315 19.09 5.55 20.87
N ARG A 316 18.63 6.80 20.82
CA ARG A 316 18.12 7.44 19.61
C ARG A 316 19.14 8.45 19.09
N ILE A 317 19.01 8.81 17.83
CA ILE A 317 19.60 10.05 17.32
C ILE A 317 18.90 11.19 18.06
N ALA A 318 19.66 12.06 18.72
CA ALA A 318 19.13 13.24 19.37
C ALA A 318 18.64 14.28 18.35
#